data_AF-A0AAV4HXM6-F1
#
_entry.id   AF-A0AAV4HXM6-F1
#
_cell.length_a   1.000
_cell.length_b   1.000
_cell.length_c   1.000
_cell.angle_alpha   90.00
_cell.angle_beta   90.00
_cell.angle_gamma   90.00
#
_symmetry.space_group_name_H-M   'P 1'
#
loop_
_entity.id
_entity.type
_entity.pdbx_description
1 polymer ?
#
loop_
_entity_poly.entity_id
_entity_poly.type
_entity_poly.pdbx_seq_one_letter_code
_entity_poly.pdbx_strand_id
1 'polypeptide(L)'
;MDGAFLEQNAEAIDGEVDEYYRELFKIQKIFNQKVKKMQVEQEEKERERKKKRRLAEEDGKSPPPESDEEDAMKIPEAVNIINSTMDGIKDFKVIFYFTAMFKSCAGFPCLNPVLDSLV
;
A
#
# COMPACT_ATOMS: atom_id res chain seq x y z
N MET A 1 -30.27 19.95 -6.38
CA MET A 1 -29.10 19.06 -6.56
C MET A 1 -29.47 18.06 -7.64
N ASP A 2 -28.70 18.00 -8.72
CA ASP A 2 -28.94 17.06 -9.83
C ASP A 2 -28.98 15.62 -9.29
N GLY A 3 -30.05 14.91 -9.60
CA GLY A 3 -30.33 13.54 -9.14
C GLY A 3 -29.36 12.48 -9.68
N ALA A 4 -28.29 12.86 -10.38
CA ALA A 4 -27.28 11.97 -10.93
C ALA A 4 -26.58 11.12 -9.86
N PHE A 5 -26.50 11.59 -8.61
CA PHE A 5 -25.96 10.82 -7.48
C PHE A 5 -26.93 9.76 -6.92
N LEU A 6 -28.24 9.89 -7.16
CA LEU A 6 -29.25 8.92 -6.71
C LEU A 6 -29.37 7.71 -7.66
N GLU A 7 -28.91 7.85 -8.90
CA GLU A 7 -28.89 6.77 -9.90
C GLU A 7 -27.60 5.94 -9.86
N GLN A 8 -26.62 6.34 -9.04
CA GLN A 8 -25.43 5.52 -8.82
C GLN A 8 -25.77 4.29 -7.97
N ASN A 9 -25.68 3.12 -8.61
CA ASN A 9 -25.73 1.82 -7.96
C ASN A 9 -24.52 1.67 -7.02
N ALA A 10 -24.72 2.02 -5.75
CA ALA A 10 -23.74 1.87 -4.69
C ALA A 10 -23.13 0.44 -4.66
N GLU A 11 -23.95 -0.58 -4.89
CA GLU A 11 -23.50 -1.98 -4.95
C GLU A 11 -22.58 -2.27 -6.15
N ALA A 12 -22.86 -1.68 -7.31
CA ALA A 12 -22.01 -1.84 -8.49
C ALA A 12 -20.64 -1.17 -8.29
N ILE A 13 -20.63 0.03 -7.70
CA ILE A 13 -19.40 0.77 -7.40
C ILE A 13 -18.55 0.04 -6.36
N ASP A 14 -19.15 -0.50 -5.30
CA ASP A 14 -18.41 -1.27 -4.28
C ASP A 14 -17.76 -2.52 -4.88
N GLY A 15 -18.48 -3.21 -5.78
CA GLY A 15 -17.95 -4.36 -6.53
C GLY A 15 -16.75 -4.01 -7.41
N GLU A 16 -16.86 -2.93 -8.20
CA GLU A 16 -15.75 -2.46 -9.05
C GLU A 16 -14.53 -2.06 -8.21
N VAL A 17 -14.73 -1.32 -7.13
CA VAL A 17 -13.65 -0.88 -6.23
C VAL A 17 -12.94 -2.07 -5.58
N ASP A 18 -13.68 -3.13 -5.22
CA ASP A 18 -13.12 -4.38 -4.72
C ASP A 18 -12.25 -5.11 -5.75
N GLU A 19 -12.71 -5.18 -7.00
CA GLU A 19 -11.95 -5.78 -8.09
C GLU A 19 -10.67 -4.98 -8.37
N TYR A 20 -10.76 -3.65 -8.48
CA TYR A 20 -9.60 -2.77 -8.65
C TYR A 20 -8.60 -2.91 -7.49
N TYR A 21 -9.07 -2.98 -6.25
CA TYR A 21 -8.20 -3.18 -5.09
C TYR A 21 -7.45 -4.52 -5.15
N ARG A 22 -8.13 -5.60 -5.56
CA ARG A 22 -7.51 -6.92 -5.72
C ARG A 22 -6.45 -6.94 -6.83
N GLU A 23 -6.69 -6.25 -7.93
CA GLU A 23 -5.70 -6.14 -9.02
C GLU A 23 -4.47 -5.35 -8.59
N LEU A 24 -4.66 -4.19 -7.94
CA LEU A 24 -3.57 -3.40 -7.39
C LEU A 24 -2.74 -4.18 -6.38
N PHE A 25 -3.39 -4.97 -5.52
CA PHE A 25 -2.69 -5.82 -4.55
C PHE A 25 -1.77 -6.87 -5.22
N LYS A 26 -2.22 -7.48 -6.33
CA LYS A 26 -1.38 -8.41 -7.11
C LYS A 26 -0.14 -7.71 -7.65
N ILE A 27 -0.31 -6.50 -8.20
CA ILE A 27 0.78 -5.69 -8.75
C ILE A 27 1.75 -5.31 -7.61
N GLN A 28 1.23 -4.82 -6.49
CA GLN A 28 2.02 -4.48 -5.29
C GLN A 28 2.90 -5.66 -4.85
N LYS A 29 2.34 -6.88 -4.82
CA LYS A 29 3.07 -8.10 -4.44
C LYS A 29 4.27 -8.36 -5.35
N ILE A 30 4.10 -8.19 -6.67
CA ILE A 30 5.19 -8.37 -7.65
C ILE A 30 6.30 -7.36 -7.39
N PHE A 31 5.96 -6.09 -7.18
CA PHE A 31 6.95 -5.06 -6.92
C PHE A 31 7.67 -5.26 -5.58
N ASN A 32 6.95 -5.64 -4.53
CA ASN A 32 7.55 -5.97 -3.22
C ASN A 32 8.53 -7.14 -3.32
N GLN A 33 8.21 -8.16 -4.11
CA GLN A 33 9.14 -9.27 -4.37
C GLN A 33 10.39 -8.79 -5.11
N LYS A 34 10.25 -7.92 -6.12
CA LYS A 34 11.39 -7.33 -6.85
C LYS A 34 12.27 -6.48 -5.94
N VAL A 35 11.69 -5.63 -5.10
CA VAL A 35 12.45 -4.81 -4.14
C VAL A 35 13.23 -5.68 -3.17
N LYS A 36 12.61 -6.74 -2.63
CA LYS A 36 13.31 -7.71 -1.76
C LYS A 36 14.46 -8.41 -2.48
N LYS A 37 14.29 -8.79 -3.74
CA LYS A 37 15.36 -9.41 -4.53
C LYS A 37 16.54 -8.45 -4.71
N MET A 38 16.26 -7.18 -5.01
CA MET A 38 17.31 -6.15 -5.12
C MET A 38 18.03 -5.91 -3.80
N GLN A 39 17.32 -5.95 -2.67
CA GLN A 39 17.92 -5.87 -1.33
C GLN A 39 18.90 -7.01 -1.06
N VAL A 40 18.49 -8.25 -1.34
CA VAL A 40 19.36 -9.41 -1.17
C VAL A 40 20.59 -9.34 -2.08
N GLU A 41 20.43 -8.95 -3.34
CA GLU A 41 21.55 -8.83 -4.29
C GLU A 41 22.56 -7.74 -3.86
N GLN A 42 22.10 -6.65 -3.27
CA GLN A 42 22.99 -5.62 -2.75
C GLN A 42 23.72 -6.06 -1.48
N GLU A 43 23.03 -6.70 -0.54
CA GLU A 43 23.65 -7.26 0.67
C GLU A 43 24.71 -8.31 0.31
N GLU A 44 24.47 -9.12 -0.72
CA GLU A 44 25.43 -10.11 -1.21
C GLU A 44 26.65 -9.44 -1.84
N LYS A 45 26.46 -8.44 -2.72
CA LYS A 45 27.54 -7.62 -3.28
C LYS A 45 28.39 -6.97 -2.20
N GLU A 46 27.76 -6.38 -1.18
CA GLU A 46 28.46 -5.73 -0.07
C GLU A 46 29.28 -6.76 0.74
N ARG A 47 28.71 -7.94 1.00
CA ARG A 47 29.41 -9.03 1.68
C ARG A 47 30.62 -9.52 0.87
N GLU A 48 30.49 -9.64 -0.45
CA GLU A 48 31.62 -10.00 -1.32
C GLU A 48 32.70 -8.91 -1.35
N ARG A 49 32.31 -7.63 -1.47
CA ARG A 49 33.24 -6.50 -1.41
C ARG A 49 34.03 -6.52 -0.09
N LYS A 50 33.35 -6.75 1.04
CA LYS A 50 33.97 -6.86 2.36
C LYS A 50 34.93 -8.05 2.47
N LYS A 51 34.60 -9.20 1.88
CA LYS A 51 35.50 -10.36 1.81
C LYS A 51 36.73 -10.08 0.96
N LYS A 52 36.56 -9.50 -0.23
CA LYS A 52 37.65 -9.15 -1.15
C LYS A 52 38.60 -8.13 -0.53
N ARG A 53 38.08 -7.15 0.21
CA ARG A 53 38.88 -6.17 0.93
C ARG A 53 39.76 -6.82 2.01
N ARG A 54 39.20 -7.74 2.81
CA ARG A 54 39.96 -8.48 3.83
C ARG A 54 41.08 -9.32 3.21
N LEU A 55 40.80 -9.97 2.08
CA LEU A 55 41.80 -10.77 1.36
C LEU A 55 42.92 -9.91 0.78
N ALA A 56 42.59 -8.72 0.25
CA ALA A 56 43.58 -7.78 -0.29
C ALA A 56 44.47 -7.16 0.81
N GLU A 57 43.89 -6.87 1.98
CA GLU A 57 44.64 -6.41 3.17
C GLU A 57 45.61 -7.49 3.68
N GLU A 58 45.24 -8.77 3.60
CA GLU A 58 46.10 -9.92 3.98
C GLU A 58 47.24 -10.17 2.96
N ASP A 59 46.98 -9.97 1.67
CA ASP A 59 47.94 -10.18 0.57
C ASP A 59 48.79 -8.91 0.26
N GLY A 60 48.64 -7.84 1.05
CA GLY A 60 49.40 -6.60 0.90
C GLY A 60 49.08 -5.79 -0.37
N LYS A 61 47.94 -6.05 -1.02
CA LYS A 61 47.49 -5.36 -2.23
C LYS A 61 46.57 -4.18 -1.88
N SER A 62 46.72 -3.06 -2.59
CA SER A 62 45.81 -1.90 -2.44
C SER A 62 44.35 -2.31 -2.70
N PRO A 63 43.38 -1.85 -1.88
CA PRO A 63 41.98 -2.21 -2.05
C PRO A 63 41.45 -1.75 -3.42
N PRO A 64 40.50 -2.50 -4.03
CA PRO A 64 39.87 -2.12 -5.28
C PRO A 64 39.12 -0.77 -5.13
N PRO A 65 39.03 0.05 -6.20
CA PRO A 65 38.42 1.37 -6.14
C PRO A 65 36.95 1.31 -5.73
N GLU A 66 36.56 2.19 -4.80
CA GLU A 66 35.18 2.46 -4.38
C GLU A 66 34.40 3.08 -5.55
N SER A 67 33.71 2.27 -6.34
CA SER A 67 32.62 2.75 -7.19
C SER A 67 31.35 2.75 -6.32
N ASP A 68 31.21 3.77 -5.48
CA ASP A 68 30.16 3.86 -4.45
C ASP A 68 28.89 4.59 -4.90
N GLU A 69 28.96 5.35 -5.99
CA GLU A 69 27.84 6.19 -6.42
C GLU A 69 26.86 5.50 -7.39
N GLU A 70 27.26 4.38 -8.00
CA GLU A 70 26.52 3.75 -9.11
C GLU A 70 25.57 2.62 -8.66
N ASP A 71 25.79 2.05 -7.47
CA ASP A 71 25.03 0.91 -6.93
C ASP A 71 23.92 1.32 -5.95
N ALA A 72 23.58 2.61 -5.83
CA ALA A 72 22.47 3.05 -4.98
C ALA A 72 21.15 2.44 -5.49
N MET A 73 20.48 1.65 -4.63
CA MET A 73 19.21 1.00 -4.98
C MET A 73 18.14 2.06 -5.25
N LYS A 74 17.84 2.29 -6.53
CA LYS A 74 16.68 3.09 -6.91
C LYS A 74 15.45 2.22 -6.70
N ILE A 75 14.77 2.42 -5.57
CA ILE A 75 13.45 1.84 -5.36
C ILE A 75 12.56 2.29 -6.52
N PRO A 76 11.87 1.38 -7.23
CA PRO A 76 11.04 1.78 -8.35
C PRO A 76 9.96 2.75 -7.87
N GLU A 77 9.86 3.93 -8.47
CA GLU A 77 8.88 4.95 -8.10
C GLU A 77 7.44 4.42 -8.15
N ALA A 78 7.19 3.43 -9.03
CA ALA A 78 5.96 2.67 -9.11
C ALA A 78 5.49 2.09 -7.75
N VAL A 79 6.40 1.71 -6.85
CA VAL A 79 6.04 1.20 -5.51
C VAL A 79 5.31 2.25 -4.68
N ASN A 80 5.80 3.50 -4.72
CA ASN A 80 5.20 4.60 -3.98
C ASN A 80 3.82 4.95 -4.55
N ILE A 81 3.70 4.95 -5.88
CA ILE A 81 2.42 5.20 -6.56
C ILE A 81 1.40 4.14 -6.16
N ILE A 82 1.75 2.86 -6.21
CA ILE A 82 0.85 1.76 -5.85
C ILE A 82 0.38 1.88 -4.39
N ASN A 83 1.30 2.17 -3.46
CA ASN A 83 0.95 2.34 -2.05
C ASN A 83 0.00 3.53 -1.84
N SER A 84 0.30 4.67 -2.45
CA SER A 84 -0.55 5.86 -2.40
C SER A 84 -1.95 5.61 -2.96
N THR A 85 -2.05 4.93 -4.11
CA THR A 85 -3.35 4.56 -4.71
C THR A 85 -4.14 3.59 -3.82
N MET A 86 -3.47 2.62 -3.18
CA MET A 86 -4.12 1.71 -2.25
C MET A 86 -4.68 2.41 -1.01
N ASP A 87 -3.97 3.39 -0.49
CA ASP A 87 -4.44 4.18 0.66
C ASP A 87 -5.63 5.05 0.26
N GLY A 88 -5.60 5.66 -0.93
CA GLY A 88 -6.76 6.38 -1.47
C GLY A 88 -8.02 5.52 -1.61
N ILE A 89 -7.88 4.23 -1.97
CA ILE A 89 -9.03 3.30 -2.02
C ILE A 89 -9.57 2.99 -0.62
N LYS A 90 -8.70 2.87 0.40
CA LYS A 90 -9.15 2.66 1.78
C LYS A 90 -9.92 3.88 2.28
N ASP A 91 -9.41 5.08 2.01
CA ASP A 91 -10.07 6.33 2.38
C ASP A 91 -11.43 6.46 1.68
N PHE A 92 -11.49 6.14 0.38
CA PHE A 92 -12.74 6.08 -0.36
C PHE A 92 -13.75 5.14 0.31
N LYS A 93 -13.33 3.95 0.72
CA LYS A 93 -14.19 2.98 1.41
C LYS A 93 -14.67 3.51 2.75
N VAL A 94 -13.82 4.12 3.57
CA VAL A 94 -14.22 4.72 4.85
C VAL A 94 -15.31 5.77 4.62
N ILE A 95 -15.12 6.66 3.64
CA ILE A 95 -16.10 7.69 3.28
C ILE A 95 -17.41 7.06 2.77
N PHE A 96 -17.30 6.04 1.92
CA PHE A 96 -18.44 5.35 1.33
C PHE A 96 -19.29 4.64 2.39
N TYR A 97 -18.68 3.85 3.27
CA TYR A 97 -19.40 3.16 4.35
C TYR A 97 -19.97 4.13 5.39
N PHE A 98 -19.26 5.21 5.72
CA PHE A 98 -19.77 6.21 6.66
C PHE A 98 -20.99 6.94 6.11
N THR A 99 -20.95 7.31 4.82
CA THR A 99 -22.07 7.96 4.12
C THR A 99 -23.26 7.02 3.95
N ALA A 100 -23.01 5.76 3.58
CA ALA A 100 -24.05 4.73 3.45
C ALA A 100 -24.75 4.44 4.78
N MET A 101 -23.99 4.33 5.89
CA MET A 101 -24.56 4.16 7.23
C MET A 101 -25.43 5.34 7.66
N PHE A 102 -24.97 6.58 7.42
CA PHE A 102 -25.76 7.78 7.75
C PHE A 102 -27.08 7.85 6.97
N LYS A 103 -27.06 7.44 5.69
CA LYS A 103 -28.25 7.40 4.84
C LYS A 103 -29.23 6.30 5.24
N SER A 104 -28.74 5.17 5.77
CA SER A 104 -29.58 4.09 6.32
C SER A 104 -30.29 4.51 7.62
N CYS A 105 -29.64 5.29 8.48
CA CYS A 105 -30.23 5.80 9.72
C CYS A 105 -31.32 6.87 9.52
N ALA A 106 -31.31 7.60 8.40
CA ALA A 106 -32.31 8.64 8.09
C ALA A 106 -33.70 8.08 7.71
N GLY A 107 -33.87 6.75 7.65
CA GLY A 107 -35.12 6.07 7.29
C GLY A 107 -35.87 5.38 8.44
N PHE A 108 -35.41 5.48 9.69
CA PHE A 108 -36.10 4.90 10.85
C PHE A 108 -36.84 5.99 11.65
N PRO A 109 -38.15 5.86 11.94
CA PRO A 109 -38.78 6.72 12.92
C PRO A 109 -38.08 6.49 14.25
N CYS A 110 -37.62 7.56 14.88
CA CYS A 110 -37.05 7.58 16.21
C CYS A 110 -37.89 6.68 17.12
N LEU A 111 -37.38 5.49 17.45
CA LEU A 111 -37.96 4.65 18.47
C LEU A 111 -37.72 5.44 19.77
N ASN A 112 -38.78 6.09 20.26
CA ASN A 112 -38.80 6.66 21.60
C ASN A 112 -38.22 5.60 22.55
N PRO A 113 -37.20 5.91 23.36
CA PRO A 113 -36.94 5.11 24.53
C PRO A 113 -38.17 5.32 25.43
N VAL A 114 -39.10 4.37 25.36
CA VAL A 114 -40.09 4.16 26.41
C VAL A 114 -39.26 4.02 27.68
N LEU A 115 -39.34 5.07 28.52
CA LEU A 115 -38.81 5.06 29.86
C LEU A 115 -39.27 3.78 30.55
N ASP A 116 -38.28 3.11 31.12
CA ASP A 116 -38.39 1.93 31.95
C ASP A 116 -39.59 1.97 32.90
N SER A 117 -40.25 0.83 32.98
CA SER A 117 -41.07 0.49 34.13
C SER A 117 -40.15 0.38 35.37
N LEU A 118 -40.27 1.29 36.35
CA LEU A 118 -40.30 0.98 37.80
C LEU A 118 -40.35 2.27 38.66
N VAL A 119 -41.29 2.28 39.61
CA VAL A 119 -41.64 3.27 40.65
C VAL A 119 -42.67 4.32 40.25
#